data_AF-A0A9D6EGP6-F1
#
_entry.id   AF-A0A9D6EGP6-F1
#
_cell.length_a   1.000
_cell.length_b   1.000
_cell.length_c   1.000
_cell.angle_alpha   90.00
_cell.angle_beta   90.00
_cell.angle_gamma   90.00
#
_symmetry.space_group_name_H-M   'P 1'
#
loop_
_entity.id
_entity.type
_entity.pdbx_description
1 polymer ?
#
loop_
_entity_poly.entity_id
_entity_poly.type
_entity_poly.pdbx_seq_one_letter_code
_entity_poly.pdbx_strand_id
1 'polypeptide(L)' 'LTRQNLAELAGTTVETTIRVLGRWGREGLIADEEGHLLLRDLPALRALAGDGSAEP' A
#
# COMPACT_ATOMS: atom_id res chain seq x y z
N LEU A 1 8.79 -4.19 7.46
CA LEU A 1 8.72 -3.47 6.17
C LEU A 1 8.73 -1.97 6.43
N THR A 2 9.77 -1.25 6.01
CA THR A 2 9.84 0.21 6.24
C THR A 2 9.20 0.99 5.10
N ARG A 3 8.81 2.24 5.37
CA ARG A 3 8.28 3.15 4.34
C ARG A 3 9.33 3.46 3.28
N GLN A 4 10.61 3.43 3.68
CA GLN A 4 11.74 3.57 2.77
C GLN A 4 11.79 2.42 1.78
N ASN A 5 11.72 1.17 2.25
CA ASN A 5 11.71 0.02 1.33
C ASN A 5 10.51 0.05 0.38
N LEU A 6 9.32 0.45 0.87
CA LEU A 6 8.14 0.62 0.01
C LEU A 6 8.32 1.71 -1.05
N ALA A 7 8.95 2.83 -0.68
CA ALA A 7 9.24 3.91 -1.61
C ALA A 7 10.22 3.46 -2.70
N GLU A 8 11.30 2.78 -2.30
CA GLU A 8 12.29 2.21 -3.21
C GLU A 8 11.67 1.19 -4.18
N LEU A 9 10.85 0.27 -3.67
CA LEU A 9 10.16 -0.76 -4.48
C LEU A 9 9.15 -0.16 -5.46
N ALA A 10 8.42 0.87 -5.05
CA ALA A 10 7.43 1.53 -5.88
C ALA A 10 8.01 2.60 -6.82
N GLY A 11 9.32 2.89 -6.73
CA GLY A 11 9.95 4.00 -7.46
C GLY A 11 9.36 5.37 -7.09
N THR A 12 8.88 5.52 -5.85
CA THR A 12 8.28 6.76 -5.34
C THR A 12 9.14 7.38 -4.25
N THR A 13 8.80 8.60 -3.82
CA THR A 13 9.44 9.21 -2.65
C THR A 13 8.82 8.68 -1.36
N VAL A 14 9.62 8.65 -0.28
CA VAL A 14 9.14 8.25 1.06
C VAL A 14 7.93 9.07 1.51
N GLU A 15 7.91 10.38 1.21
CA GLU A 15 6.76 11.24 1.50
C GLU A 15 5.49 10.79 0.75
N THR A 16 5.60 10.49 -0.55
CA THR A 16 4.48 9.99 -1.34
C THR A 16 3.98 8.66 -0.79
N THR A 17 4.87 7.73 -0.47
CA THR A 17 4.52 6.45 0.17
C THR A 17 3.78 6.68 1.49
N ILE A 18 4.27 7.57 2.36
CA ILE A 18 3.60 7.90 3.63
C ILE A 18 2.21 8.49 3.40
N ARG A 19 2.06 9.42 2.45
CA ARG A 19 0.76 10.05 2.14
C ARG A 19 -0.26 9.01 1.65
N VAL A 20 0.16 8.09 0.76
CA VAL A 20 -0.70 7.03 0.21
C VAL A 20 -1.08 6.02 1.29
N LEU A 21 -0.12 5.47 2.03
CA LEU A 21 -0.39 4.51 3.11
C LEU A 21 -1.25 5.14 4.21
N GLY A 22 -0.99 6.39 4.60
CA GLY A 22 -1.80 7.09 5.58
C GLY A 22 -3.25 7.28 5.10
N ARG A 23 -3.45 7.52 3.79
CA ARG A 23 -4.78 7.57 3.18
C ARG A 23 -5.47 6.20 3.26
N TRP A 24 -4.80 5.12 2.84
CA TRP A 24 -5.36 3.78 2.90
C TRP A 24 -5.67 3.30 4.33
N GLY A 25 -4.85 3.69 5.30
CA GLY A 25 -5.12 3.42 6.71
C GLY A 25 -6.39 4.13 7.21
N ARG A 26 -6.61 5.39 6.81
CA ARG A 26 -7.86 6.12 7.13
C ARG A 26 -9.08 5.53 6.44
N GLU A 27 -8.90 5.00 5.23
CA GLU A 27 -9.95 4.29 4.49
C GLU A 27 -10.19 2.85 5.00
N GLY A 28 -9.42 2.40 6.00
CA GLY A 28 -9.54 1.06 6.59
C GLY A 28 -9.06 -0.07 5.67
N LEU A 29 -8.35 0.25 4.59
CA LEU A 29 -7.87 -0.71 3.59
C LEU A 29 -6.64 -1.49 4.08
N ILE A 30 -5.84 -0.85 4.93
CA ILE A 30 -4.65 -1.43 5.55
C ILE A 30 -4.59 -1.10 7.05
N ALA A 31 -3.84 -1.88 7.79
CA ALA A 31 -3.40 -1.57 9.15
C ALA A 31 -1.88 -1.73 9.26
N ASP A 32 -1.23 -0.87 10.04
CA ASP A 32 0.19 -0.95 10.31
C ASP A 32 0.37 -1.45 11.74
N GLU A 33 0.98 -2.62 11.89
CA GLU A 33 1.17 -3.29 13.19
C GLU A 33 2.65 -3.64 13.32
N GLU A 34 3.37 -3.02 14.25
CA GLU A 34 4.76 -3.32 14.66
C GLU A 34 5.65 -3.93 13.55
N GLY A 35 5.83 -3.21 12.44
CA GLY A 35 6.71 -3.61 11.34
C GLY A 35 6.06 -4.46 10.23
N HIS A 36 4.78 -4.77 10.37
CA HIS A 36 3.94 -5.48 9.41
C HIS A 36 2.85 -4.57 8.83
N LEU A 37 2.55 -4.79 7.55
CA LEU A 37 1.45 -4.14 6.86
C LEU A 37 0.34 -5.17 6.65
N LEU A 38 -0.75 -5.05 7.38
CA LEU A 38 -1.93 -5.89 7.22
C LEU A 38 -2.82 -5.33 6.12
N LEU A 39 -3.15 -6.15 5.13
CA LEU A 39 -4.12 -5.81 4.09
C LEU A 39 -5.51 -6.23 4.60
N ARG A 40 -6.39 -5.26 4.89
CA ARG A 40 -7.72 -5.50 5.45
C ARG A 40 -8.74 -5.78 4.35
N ASP A 41 -8.64 -5.08 3.23
CA ASP A 41 -9.55 -5.21 2.09
C ASP A 41 -8.76 -5.43 0.79
N LEU A 42 -8.44 -6.71 0.53
CA LEU A 42 -7.72 -7.11 -0.68
C LEU A 42 -8.49 -6.80 -1.98
N PRO A 43 -9.82 -7.04 -2.06
CA PRO A 43 -10.61 -6.63 -3.23
C PRO A 43 -10.54 -5.13 -3.53
N ALA A 44 -10.71 -4.28 -2.52
CA ALA A 44 -10.64 -2.83 -2.71
C ALA A 44 -9.25 -2.37 -3.13
N LEU A 45 -8.19 -2.94 -2.54
CA LEU A 45 -6.80 -2.65 -2.94
C LEU A 45 -6.52 -3.07 -4.39
N ARG A 46 -7.07 -4.19 -4.86
CA ARG A 46 -6.98 -4.61 -6.27
C ARG A 46 -7.70 -3.65 -7.20
N ALA A 47 -8.89 -3.19 -6.83
CA ALA A 47 -9.62 -2.19 -7.61
C ALA A 47 -8.84 -0.87 -7.72
N LEU A 48 -8.15 -0.45 -6.64
CA LEU A 48 -7.30 0.74 -6.63
C LEU A 48 -6.02 0.57 -7.46
N ALA A 49 -5.43 -0.63 -7.47
CA ALA A 49 -4.29 -0.94 -8.33
C ALA A 49 -4.67 -0.95 -9.82
N GLY A 50 -5.97 -0.98 -10.12
CA GLY A 50 -6.53 -0.94 -11.46
C GLY A 50 -6.08 -2.13 -12.27
N ASP A 51 -6.66 -3.31 -12.04
CA ASP A 51 -6.45 -4.58 -12.77
C ASP A 51 -5.14 -4.61 -13.57
N GLY A 52 -4.03 -4.50 -12.84
CA GLY A 52 -2.70 -4.50 -13.41
C GLY A 52 -2.39 -5.92 -13.82
N SER A 53 -2.78 -6.30 -15.03
CA SER A 53 -2.36 -7.50 -15.77
C SER A 53 -1.94 -8.65 -14.87
N ALA A 54 -2.92 -9.39 -14.33
CA ALA A 54 -2.66 -10.81 -14.10
C ALA A 54 -2.53 -11.44 -15.49
N GLU A 55 -1.32 -11.41 -16.05
CA GLU A 55 -0.97 -12.30 -17.14
C GLU A 55 -1.25 -13.75 -16.67
N PRO A 56 -1.91 -14.58 -17.49
CA PRO A 56 -2.30 -15.95 -17.13
C PRO A 56 -1.11 -16.90 -16.95
#